data_AF-A0A392V2Q1-F1
#
_entry.id   AF-A0A392V2Q1-F1
#
_cell.length_a   1.000
_cell.length_b   1.000
_cell.length_c   1.000
_cell.angle_alpha   90.00
_cell.angle_beta   90.00
_cell.angle_gamma   90.00
#
_symmetry.space_group_name_H-M   'P 1'
#
loop_
_entity.id
_entity.type
_entity.pdbx_description
1 polymer ?
#
loop_
_entity_poly.entity_id
_entity_poly.type
_entity_poly.pdbx_seq_one_letter_code
_entity_poly.pdbx_strand_id
1 'polypeptide(L)' 'MDSLFETKFVTNEDGSVRLDEKGVKMTRLISRFPLCWVKEHFDQPTEYYLTKEENMSSE' A
#
# COMPACT_ATOMS: atom_id res chain seq x y z
N MET A 1 -10.66 -1.71 -11.54
CA MET A 1 -9.48 -1.74 -10.67
C MET A 1 -9.93 -1.26 -9.31
N ASP A 2 -9.86 -2.08 -8.27
CA ASP A 2 -10.28 -1.65 -6.92
C ASP A 2 -9.31 -0.61 -6.37
N SER A 3 -9.70 0.67 -6.43
CA SER A 3 -8.88 1.82 -6.04
C SER A 3 -8.42 1.79 -4.57
N LEU A 4 -9.07 0.96 -3.74
CA LEU A 4 -8.82 0.85 -2.29
C LEU A 4 -7.50 0.15 -1.95
N PHE A 5 -6.96 -0.69 -2.85
CA PHE A 5 -5.78 -1.51 -2.59
C PHE A 5 -4.68 -1.28 -3.64
N GLU A 6 -3.44 -1.41 -3.18
CA GLU A 6 -2.24 -1.45 -4.01
C GLU A 6 -1.65 -2.87 -3.99
N THR A 7 -1.23 -3.36 -5.16
CA THR A 7 -0.55 -4.65 -5.28
C THR A 7 0.94 -4.48 -5.06
N LYS A 8 1.51 -5.10 -4.03
CA LYS A 8 2.96 -5.12 -3.79
C LYS A 8 3.54 -6.53 -3.84
N PHE A 9 4.80 -6.64 -4.23
CA PHE A 9 5.53 -7.91 -4.19
C PHE A 9 5.73 -8.37 -2.76
N VAL A 10 5.64 -9.68 -2.56
CA VAL A 10 6.04 -10.32 -1.31
C VAL A 10 7.54 -10.56 -1.37
N THR A 11 8.27 -10.06 -0.38
CA THR A 11 9.72 -10.24 -0.25
C THR A 11 10.06 -11.24 0.86
N ASN A 12 11.19 -11.92 0.68
CA ASN A 12 11.86 -12.72 1.71
C ASN A 12 12.61 -11.80 2.70
N GLU A 13 13.18 -12.39 3.76
CA GLU A 13 13.96 -11.65 4.77
C GLU A 13 15.21 -10.97 4.19
N ASP A 14 15.77 -11.52 3.11
CA ASP A 14 16.90 -10.96 2.36
C ASP A 14 16.49 -9.85 1.36
N GLY A 15 15.19 -9.56 1.26
CA GLY A 15 14.64 -8.56 0.34
C GLY A 15 14.40 -9.06 -1.09
N SER A 16 14.66 -10.33 -1.39
CA SER A 16 14.37 -10.92 -2.71
C SER A 16 12.87 -11.15 -2.91
N VAL A 17 12.36 -11.01 -4.14
CA VAL A 17 10.94 -11.25 -4.45
C VAL A 17 10.65 -12.75 -4.41
N ARG A 18 9.64 -13.13 -3.63
CA ARG A 18 9.16 -14.51 -3.54
C ARG A 18 8.48 -14.93 -4.82
N LEU A 19 8.75 -16.16 -5.25
CA LEU A 19 8.09 -16.81 -6.37
C LEU A 19 7.16 -17.91 -5.85
N ASP A 20 6.07 -18.14 -6.56
CA ASP A 20 5.18 -19.29 -6.32
C ASP A 20 5.74 -20.57 -6.95
N GLU A 21 4.99 -21.66 -6.85
CA GLU A 21 5.37 -22.99 -7.38
C GLU A 21 5.58 -23.01 -8.90
N LYS A 22 5.04 -22.02 -9.63
CA LYS A 22 5.19 -21.87 -11.07
C LYS A 22 6.29 -20.87 -11.44
N GLY A 23 7.02 -20.35 -10.47
CA GLY A 23 8.04 -19.32 -10.68
C GLY A 23 7.47 -17.92 -10.89
N VAL A 24 6.20 -17.68 -10.59
CA VAL A 24 5.54 -16.37 -10.75
C VAL A 24 5.75 -15.54 -9.50
N LYS A 25 6.05 -14.25 -9.68
CA LYS A 25 6.25 -13.30 -8.57
C LYS A 25 5.00 -13.19 -7.72
N MET A 26 5.14 -13.50 -6.45
CA MET A 26 4.07 -13.48 -5.49
C MET A 26 3.76 -12.03 -5.09
N THR A 27 2.48 -11.68 -5.06
CA THR A 27 2.01 -10.33 -4.70
C THR A 27 0.98 -10.41 -3.57
N ARG A 28 0.82 -9.29 -2.86
CA ARG A 28 -0.22 -9.09 -1.85
C ARG A 28 -0.91 -7.75 -2.06
N LEU A 29 -2.17 -7.69 -1.66
CA LEU A 29 -2.92 -6.43 -1.60
C LEU A 29 -2.62 -5.71 -0.30
N ILE A 30 -2.32 -4.43 -0.39
CA ILE A 30 -2.11 -3.53 0.76
C ILE A 30 -3.14 -2.42 0.65
N SER A 31 -3.86 -2.14 1.73
CA SER A 31 -4.82 -1.03 1.70
C SER A 31 -4.09 0.30 1.55
N ARG A 32 -4.59 1.15 0.64
CA ARG A 32 -4.06 2.50 0.42
C ARG A 32 -4.52 3.48 1.50
N PHE A 33 -5.56 3.12 2.25
CA PHE A 33 -6.16 3.96 3.27
C PHE A 33 -6.24 3.19 4.60
N PRO A 34 -6.27 3.86 5.75
CA PRO A 34 -6.52 3.20 7.03
C PRO A 34 -7.88 2.48 6.99
N LEU A 35 -7.88 1.14 7.08
CA LEU A 35 -9.11 0.33 7.10
C LEU A 35 -9.89 0.47 8.41
N CYS A 36 -9.25 0.97 9.46
CA CYS A 36 -9.86 1.34 10.73
C CYS A 36 -9.28 2.67 11.20
N TRP A 37 -10.16 3.61 11.51
CA TRP A 37 -9.78 4.91 12.04
C TRP A 37 -9.73 4.79 13.56
N VAL A 38 -8.54 4.94 14.15
CA VAL A 38 -8.44 5.13 15.60
C VAL A 38 -8.57 6.62 15.93
N LYS A 39 -8.88 6.95 17.19
CA LYS A 39 -9.13 8.33 17.62
C LYS A 39 -8.06 9.34 17.17
N GLU A 40 -6.78 8.93 17.20
CA GLU A 40 -5.64 9.72 16.74
C GLU A 40 -5.76 10.18 15.27
N HIS A 41 -6.49 9.43 14.43
CA HIS A 41 -6.69 9.79 13.04
C HIS A 41 -7.63 10.99 12.86
N PHE A 42 -8.49 11.24 13.85
CA PHE A 42 -9.39 12.40 13.91
C PHE A 42 -8.71 13.63 14.52
N ASP A 43 -7.59 13.45 15.23
CA ASP A 43 -6.81 14.54 15.79
C ASP A 43 -5.99 15.26 14.70
N GLN A 44 -5.77 14.60 13.56
CA GLN A 44 -5.06 15.18 12.42
C GLN A 44 -6.04 15.85 11.44
N PRO A 45 -5.72 17.08 10.97
CA PRO A 45 -6.56 17.77 10.01
C PRO A 45 -6.50 17.05 8.65
N THR A 46 -7.57 17.13 7.86
CA THR A 46 -7.72 16.42 6.59
C THR A 46 -6.51 16.59 5.65
N GLU A 47 -5.89 17.76 5.66
CA GLU A 47 -4.70 18.14 4.88
C GLU A 47 -3.48 17.25 5.16
N TYR A 48 -3.35 16.68 6.36
CA TYR A 48 -2.27 15.76 6.70
C TYR A 48 -2.29 14.49 5.83
N TYR A 49 -3.47 14.02 5.46
CA TYR A 49 -3.63 12.84 4.62
C TYR A 49 -3.54 13.14 3.13
N LEU A 50 -3.84 14.38 2.72
CA LEU A 50 -3.79 14.81 1.32
C LEU A 50 -2.35 15.02 0.81
N THR A 51 -1.41 15.40 1.67
CA THR A 51 0.01 15.57 1.29
C THR A 51 0.71 14.27 0.87
N LYS A 52 0.12 13.10 1.13
CA LYS A 52 0.66 11.81 0.68
C LYS A 52 0.41 11.53 -0.81
N GLU A 53 -0.40 12.34 -1.49
CA GLU A 53 -0.63 12.23 -2.93
C GLU A 53 0.48 12.86 -3.80
N GLU A 54 1.48 13.55 -3.23
CA GLU A 54 2.57 14.17 -4.00
C GLU A 54 3.50 13.15 -4.71
N ASN A 55 3.40 11.86 -4.39
CA ASN A 55 4.11 10.78 -5.09
C ASN A 55 3.31 10.12 -6.23
N MET A 56 2.13 10.63 -6.58
CA MET A 56 1.46 10.23 -7.82
C MET A 56 2.16 10.97 -8.96
N SER A 57 3.16 10.34 -9.58
CA SER A 57 3.77 10.82 -10.82
C SER A 57 2.66 11.26 -11.78
N SER A 58 2.67 12.51 -12.20
CA SER A 58 1.97 12.92 -13.40
C SER A 58 2.42 11.99 -14.54
N GLU A 59 1.46 11.55 -15.34
CA GLU A 59 1.67 10.73 -16.53
C GLU A 59 2.64 11.36 -17.53
#